data_AF-A0A955T428-F1
#
_entry.id   AF-A0A955T428-F1
#
_cell.length_a   1.000
_cell.length_b   1.000
_cell.length_c   1.000
_cell.angle_alpha   90.00
_cell.angle_beta   90.00
_cell.angle_gamma   90.00
#
_symmetry.space_group_name_H-M   'P 1'
#
loop_
_entity.id
_entity.type
_entity.pdbx_description
1 polymer ?
#
loop_
_entity_poly.entity_id
_entity_poly.type
_entity_poly.pdbx_seq_one_letter_code
_entity_poly.pdbx_strand_id
1 'polypeptide(L)'
;MRFHNHGEWLAGALLALSIILVMPLNGMAEGKEETSSHPWRPPFGLDRVGQLSSNHPASTILEADAEARPDEIINPVDLGTILVPNDWLLLGPGQKGTIEVAAISHDRNIPNASVIAWFESKPNSKSYIPISMKKNELARTQCPLPGIEGISEEDFLTVAIMNGEEEELWRKEIRVLLVPDPPTLPVFGATELKLRYDAPISLLNRDRSLDEMDYDKGWDPSLSDVVVSLPNGSRFVFWRGASYIPFWAGQYNTGLCYEWAETTPPPDGFVDSIEPLMDKELRYSRVEILENGPDRVHVRWSYQSCDFNYKVWGDFAVEDYVFYPDGFGTRTLTLT
;
A
#
# COMPACT_ATOMS: atom_id res chain seq x y z
N MET A 1 35.30 -14.12 46.85
CA MET A 1 34.48 -14.73 47.92
C MET A 1 33.54 -13.64 48.41
N ARG A 2 32.22 -13.64 48.24
CA ARG A 2 31.25 -14.68 47.90
C ARG A 2 30.23 -14.12 46.89
N PHE A 3 29.84 -14.99 45.98
CA PHE A 3 28.62 -14.90 45.18
C PHE A 3 27.39 -15.02 46.08
N HIS A 4 26.29 -14.37 45.70
CA HIS A 4 24.95 -14.93 45.87
C HIS A 4 24.13 -14.69 44.60
N ASN A 5 23.79 -15.81 43.98
CA ASN A 5 22.87 -16.00 42.88
C ASN A 5 21.47 -16.22 43.46
N HIS A 6 20.44 -15.66 42.81
CA HIS A 6 19.10 -16.22 42.53
C HIS A 6 18.51 -15.24 41.50
N GLY A 7 18.32 -15.58 40.21
CA GLY A 7 17.25 -16.45 39.70
C GLY A 7 15.91 -15.74 39.95
N GLU A 8 15.19 -15.18 38.98
CA GLU A 8 14.57 -15.84 37.82
C GLU A 8 14.21 -14.85 36.68
N TRP A 9 13.99 -15.44 35.51
CA TRP A 9 13.67 -14.86 34.20
C TRP A 9 12.22 -14.39 34.05
N LEU A 10 12.01 -13.36 33.22
CA LEU A 10 10.95 -13.21 32.20
C LEU A 10 11.32 -11.96 31.38
N ALA A 11 12.04 -12.10 30.27
CA ALA A 11 11.46 -12.22 28.92
C ALA A 11 10.34 -11.18 28.68
N GLY A 12 10.75 -9.99 28.29
CA GLY A 12 9.87 -8.93 27.79
C GLY A 12 10.57 -8.21 26.64
N ALA A 13 10.95 -8.95 25.60
CA ALA A 13 11.33 -8.35 24.34
C ALA A 13 10.03 -7.81 23.71
N LEU A 14 9.85 -6.49 23.75
CA LEU A 14 8.88 -5.81 22.89
C LEU A 14 9.34 -6.01 21.43
N LEU A 15 8.72 -6.99 20.79
CA LEU A 15 8.62 -7.04 19.34
C LEU A 15 7.44 -6.13 18.97
N ALA A 16 7.71 -4.83 18.86
CA ALA A 16 6.83 -3.93 18.14
C ALA A 16 7.12 -4.15 16.65
N LEU A 17 6.28 -4.96 16.01
CA LEU A 17 6.31 -5.14 14.57
C LEU A 17 5.43 -4.03 13.99
N SER A 18 6.03 -2.87 13.73
CA SER A 18 5.35 -1.71 13.16
C SER A 18 5.12 -1.97 11.66
N ILE A 19 3.94 -2.51 11.32
CA ILE A 19 3.45 -2.60 9.94
C ILE A 19 2.88 -1.23 9.59
N ILE A 20 3.40 -0.56 8.56
CA ILE A 20 2.71 0.59 7.96
C ILE A 20 1.43 0.05 7.33
N LEU A 21 0.31 0.22 8.02
CA LEU A 21 -1.01 -0.14 7.54
C LEU A 21 -1.71 1.14 7.05
N VAL A 22 -1.64 1.39 5.75
CA VAL A 22 -2.52 2.37 5.10
C VAL A 22 -3.90 1.71 5.01
N MET A 23 -4.76 1.91 6.01
CA MET A 23 -6.13 1.42 5.97
C MET A 23 -7.01 2.36 5.14
N PRO A 24 -7.75 1.89 4.12
CA PRO A 24 -8.91 2.62 3.63
C PRO A 24 -9.99 2.64 4.74
N LEU A 25 -10.61 3.81 4.93
CA LEU A 25 -11.68 4.04 5.90
C LEU A 25 -12.86 3.08 5.69
N ASN A 26 -12.97 2.06 6.53
CA ASN A 26 -14.22 1.37 6.81
C ASN A 26 -14.35 1.19 8.33
N GLY A 27 -15.50 1.61 8.85
CA GLY A 27 -15.70 2.02 10.24
C GLY A 27 -15.40 0.95 11.30
N MET A 28 -14.80 1.39 12.39
CA MET A 28 -14.69 0.63 13.63
C MET A 28 -15.96 0.79 14.46
N ALA A 29 -16.62 -0.33 14.76
CA ALA A 29 -17.52 -0.46 15.89
C ALA A 29 -16.77 -1.16 17.03
N GLU A 30 -16.81 -0.60 18.23
CA GLU A 30 -16.20 -1.13 19.45
C GLU A 30 -16.79 -2.50 19.85
N GLY A 31 -15.92 -3.42 20.29
CA GLY A 31 -16.32 -4.71 20.83
C GLY A 31 -15.22 -5.38 21.66
N LYS A 32 -15.59 -5.84 22.86
CA LYS A 32 -14.78 -6.45 23.92
C LYS A 32 -14.03 -7.72 23.51
N GLU A 33 -12.97 -8.01 24.26
CA GLU A 33 -12.16 -9.24 24.26
C GLU A 33 -12.99 -10.53 24.10
N GLU A 34 -12.69 -11.30 23.05
CA GLU A 34 -12.83 -12.74 23.05
C GLU A 34 -11.67 -13.36 22.24
N THR A 35 -11.00 -14.33 22.85
CA THR A 35 -9.87 -15.07 22.28
C THR A 35 -10.34 -15.94 21.10
N SER A 36 -9.93 -15.61 19.89
CA SER A 36 -9.87 -16.60 18.80
C SER A 36 -8.74 -16.21 17.82
N SER A 37 -8.03 -17.22 17.34
CA SER A 37 -6.97 -17.10 16.33
C SER A 37 -7.48 -16.28 15.13
N HIS A 38 -7.09 -15.01 15.03
CA HIS A 38 -7.64 -14.12 14.00
C HIS A 38 -7.13 -14.59 12.62
N PRO A 39 -8.00 -15.10 11.72
CA PRO A 39 -7.60 -15.41 10.36
C PRO A 39 -7.83 -14.12 9.57
N TRP A 40 -6.98 -13.12 9.77
CA TRP A 40 -7.06 -11.95 8.89
C TRP A 40 -6.73 -12.43 7.48
N ARG A 41 -7.76 -12.56 6.64
CA ARG A 41 -7.66 -12.71 5.20
C ARG A 41 -8.11 -11.38 4.63
N PRO A 42 -7.32 -10.72 3.77
CA PRO A 42 -7.74 -9.51 3.10
C PRO A 42 -9.19 -9.67 2.56
N PRO A 43 -10.01 -8.61 2.54
CA PRO A 43 -11.46 -8.77 2.40
C PRO A 43 -11.93 -9.29 1.03
N PHE A 44 -11.03 -9.42 0.06
CA PHE A 44 -11.36 -9.57 -1.35
C PHE A 44 -10.53 -10.70 -1.93
N GLY A 45 -11.19 -11.61 -2.65
CA GLY A 45 -10.47 -12.55 -3.47
C GLY A 45 -11.24 -13.78 -3.89
N LEU A 46 -10.81 -14.35 -5.00
CA LEU A 46 -11.50 -15.40 -5.75
C LEU A 46 -11.79 -16.68 -4.95
N ASP A 47 -11.08 -16.87 -3.84
CA ASP A 47 -11.26 -18.03 -2.95
C ASP A 47 -12.49 -17.93 -2.05
N ARG A 48 -13.09 -16.75 -1.90
CA ARG A 48 -14.36 -16.58 -1.17
C ARG A 48 -15.59 -16.93 -1.99
N VAL A 49 -15.48 -16.97 -3.32
CA VAL A 49 -16.62 -17.30 -4.19
C VAL A 49 -17.13 -18.70 -3.87
N GLY A 50 -18.35 -18.80 -3.35
CA GLY A 50 -18.98 -20.03 -2.89
C GLY A 50 -18.76 -20.40 -1.44
N GLN A 51 -18.03 -19.56 -0.69
CA GLN A 51 -17.97 -19.66 0.76
C GLN A 51 -19.15 -18.90 1.34
N LEU A 52 -20.14 -19.64 1.84
CA LEU A 52 -21.30 -19.07 2.51
C LEU A 52 -20.86 -18.11 3.63
N SER A 53 -20.98 -16.80 3.41
CA SER A 53 -20.94 -15.83 4.49
C SER A 53 -22.34 -15.78 5.13
N SER A 54 -22.40 -15.73 6.46
CA SER A 54 -23.67 -15.64 7.22
C SER A 54 -24.49 -14.38 6.91
N ASN A 55 -23.93 -13.43 6.15
CA ASN A 55 -24.49 -12.11 5.90
C ASN A 55 -24.82 -11.86 4.43
N HIS A 56 -24.74 -12.85 3.53
CA HIS A 56 -25.14 -12.64 2.14
C HIS A 56 -26.67 -12.64 1.98
N PRO A 57 -27.26 -11.59 1.39
CA PRO A 57 -28.68 -11.58 1.10
C PRO A 57 -29.01 -12.73 0.15
N ALA A 58 -30.03 -13.50 0.50
CA ALA A 58 -30.45 -14.71 -0.20
C ALA A 58 -31.10 -14.46 -1.58
N SER A 59 -30.59 -13.53 -2.40
CA SER A 59 -31.26 -13.12 -3.64
C SER A 59 -30.37 -12.82 -4.85
N THR A 60 -29.07 -13.12 -4.85
CA THR A 60 -28.25 -13.01 -6.06
C THR A 60 -28.23 -14.32 -6.84
N ILE A 61 -28.67 -14.26 -8.10
CA ILE A 61 -28.61 -15.35 -9.10
C ILE A 61 -27.16 -15.83 -9.31
N LEU A 62 -26.21 -14.90 -9.15
CA LEU A 62 -24.80 -15.07 -9.43
C LEU A 62 -23.96 -14.47 -8.30
N GLU A 63 -23.06 -15.27 -7.74
CA GLU A 63 -21.95 -14.81 -6.88
C GLU A 63 -20.68 -14.83 -7.72
N ALA A 64 -19.94 -13.72 -7.79
CA ALA A 64 -18.71 -13.64 -8.56
C ALA A 64 -17.74 -12.60 -8.02
N ASP A 65 -16.47 -12.79 -8.32
CA ASP A 65 -15.41 -11.82 -8.07
C ASP A 65 -14.37 -11.87 -9.20
N ALA A 66 -13.60 -10.80 -9.35
CA ALA A 66 -12.51 -10.69 -10.31
C ALA A 66 -11.28 -10.00 -9.71
N GLU A 67 -10.11 -10.47 -10.07
CA GLU A 67 -8.82 -9.85 -9.74
C GLU A 67 -8.05 -9.59 -11.03
N ALA A 68 -7.40 -8.44 -11.13
CA ALA A 68 -6.55 -8.09 -12.26
C ALA A 68 -5.12 -7.84 -11.76
N ARG A 69 -4.13 -8.36 -12.50
CA ARG A 69 -2.72 -8.22 -12.15
C ARG A 69 -1.85 -8.08 -13.40
N PRO A 70 -0.75 -7.31 -13.34
CA PRO A 70 0.24 -7.33 -14.40
C PRO A 70 0.93 -8.70 -14.48
N ASP A 71 1.38 -9.09 -15.67
CA ASP A 71 2.11 -10.35 -15.87
C ASP A 71 3.52 -10.27 -15.26
N GLU A 72 4.11 -9.07 -15.26
CA GLU A 72 5.40 -8.78 -14.65
C GLU A 72 5.22 -7.88 -13.42
N ILE A 73 5.80 -8.31 -12.30
CA ILE A 73 5.81 -7.53 -11.06
C ILE A 73 6.80 -6.38 -11.21
N ILE A 74 6.36 -5.17 -10.87
CA ILE A 74 7.22 -3.98 -10.83
C ILE A 74 7.09 -3.34 -9.45
N ASN A 75 8.22 -2.95 -8.87
CA ASN A 75 8.21 -2.15 -7.65
C ASN A 75 7.51 -0.81 -7.95
N PRO A 76 6.44 -0.43 -7.23
CA PRO A 76 5.74 0.85 -7.49
C PRO A 76 6.68 2.06 -7.52
N VAL A 77 7.75 2.03 -6.71
CA VAL A 77 8.76 3.10 -6.64
C VAL A 77 9.54 3.24 -7.95
N ASP A 78 9.74 2.16 -8.69
CA ASP A 78 10.38 2.20 -10.02
C ASP A 78 9.49 2.86 -11.07
N LEU A 79 8.17 2.90 -10.83
CA LEU A 79 7.23 3.69 -11.61
C LEU A 79 7.05 5.11 -11.06
N GLY A 80 7.81 5.51 -10.04
CA GLY A 80 7.64 6.82 -9.41
C GLY A 80 6.33 6.95 -8.62
N THR A 81 5.74 5.84 -8.18
CA THR A 81 4.58 5.81 -7.27
C THR A 81 4.91 5.04 -6.00
N ILE A 82 3.99 4.98 -5.03
CA ILE A 82 4.25 4.33 -3.74
C ILE A 82 2.98 3.82 -3.10
N LEU A 83 3.06 2.65 -2.44
CA LEU A 83 2.00 2.09 -1.60
C LEU A 83 0.60 2.15 -2.24
N VAL A 84 0.50 1.74 -3.50
CA VAL A 84 -0.76 1.74 -4.25
C VAL A 84 -1.76 0.83 -3.52
N PRO A 85 -3.05 1.16 -3.38
CA PRO A 85 -3.98 0.26 -2.72
C PRO A 85 -4.01 -1.12 -3.39
N ASN A 86 -4.05 -2.19 -2.58
CA ASN A 86 -3.91 -3.57 -3.07
C ASN A 86 -5.06 -4.02 -4.01
N ASP A 87 -6.20 -3.35 -3.97
CA ASP A 87 -7.36 -3.60 -4.82
C ASP A 87 -7.33 -2.80 -6.13
N TRP A 88 -6.25 -2.05 -6.39
CA TRP A 88 -6.04 -1.35 -7.66
C TRP A 88 -5.11 -2.13 -8.59
N LEU A 89 -5.23 -1.85 -9.88
CA LEU A 89 -4.34 -2.34 -10.92
C LEU A 89 -3.29 -1.27 -11.26
N LEU A 90 -2.05 -1.48 -10.82
CA LEU A 90 -0.89 -0.67 -11.21
C LEU A 90 -0.29 -1.20 -12.51
N LEU A 91 -0.12 -0.31 -13.50
CA LEU A 91 0.47 -0.64 -14.80
C LEU A 91 1.58 0.34 -15.15
N GLY A 92 2.70 -0.19 -15.62
CA GLY A 92 3.77 0.54 -16.28
C GLY A 92 3.67 0.52 -17.80
N PRO A 93 4.67 1.09 -18.51
CA PRO A 93 4.65 1.23 -19.96
C PRO A 93 4.63 -0.13 -20.66
N GLY A 94 3.68 -0.32 -21.58
CA GLY A 94 3.56 -1.53 -22.39
C GLY A 94 3.26 -2.81 -21.61
N GLN A 95 2.92 -2.71 -20.33
CA GLN A 95 2.62 -3.89 -19.51
C GLN A 95 1.40 -4.64 -20.03
N LYS A 96 1.50 -5.96 -19.96
CA LYS A 96 0.39 -6.88 -20.11
C LYS A 96 -0.03 -7.38 -18.74
N GLY A 97 -1.17 -8.03 -18.70
CA GLY A 97 -1.65 -8.64 -17.48
C GLY A 97 -2.78 -9.60 -17.73
N THR A 98 -3.25 -10.16 -16.63
CA THR A 98 -4.27 -11.19 -16.61
C THR A 98 -5.36 -10.79 -15.62
N ILE A 99 -6.60 -11.05 -16.04
CA ILE A 99 -7.80 -10.94 -15.21
C ILE A 99 -8.23 -12.37 -14.87
N GLU A 100 -8.31 -12.66 -13.59
CA GLU A 100 -8.85 -13.91 -13.08
C GLU A 100 -10.28 -13.67 -12.60
N VAL A 101 -11.19 -14.55 -12.99
CA VAL A 101 -12.61 -14.45 -12.61
C VAL A 101 -13.07 -15.78 -12.02
N ALA A 102 -13.81 -15.70 -10.93
CA ALA A 102 -14.46 -16.82 -10.28
C ALA A 102 -15.95 -16.52 -10.11
N ALA A 103 -16.81 -17.48 -10.40
CA ALA A 103 -18.26 -17.31 -10.34
C ALA A 103 -19.01 -18.59 -9.97
N ILE A 104 -20.13 -18.44 -9.28
CA ILE A 104 -21.12 -19.50 -8.98
C ILE A 104 -22.51 -18.98 -9.30
N SER A 105 -23.23 -19.70 -10.17
CA SER A 105 -24.67 -19.47 -10.37
C SER A 105 -25.47 -20.37 -9.44
N HIS A 106 -26.36 -19.81 -8.64
CA HIS A 106 -27.09 -20.56 -7.62
C HIS A 106 -28.39 -21.20 -8.11
N ASP A 107 -28.99 -20.67 -9.18
CA ASP A 107 -30.34 -21.01 -9.61
C ASP A 107 -30.37 -21.89 -10.87
N ARG A 108 -29.45 -21.69 -11.81
CA ARG A 108 -29.47 -22.29 -13.15
C ARG A 108 -28.07 -22.59 -13.73
N ASN A 109 -28.06 -23.35 -14.83
CA ASN A 109 -26.86 -23.50 -15.66
C ASN A 109 -26.80 -22.32 -16.65
N ILE A 110 -25.59 -21.81 -16.88
CA ILE A 110 -25.33 -20.72 -17.83
C ILE A 110 -24.13 -21.14 -18.71
N PRO A 111 -24.33 -22.06 -19.67
CA PRO A 111 -23.24 -22.67 -20.43
C PRO A 111 -22.56 -21.71 -21.41
N ASN A 112 -23.30 -20.69 -21.87
CA ASN A 112 -22.85 -19.71 -22.87
C ASN A 112 -22.51 -18.35 -22.25
N ALA A 113 -22.13 -18.32 -20.97
CA ALA A 113 -21.66 -17.08 -20.37
C ALA A 113 -20.24 -16.72 -20.84
N SER A 114 -19.93 -15.44 -20.76
CA SER A 114 -18.63 -14.89 -21.13
C SER A 114 -18.20 -13.80 -20.16
N VAL A 115 -16.90 -13.72 -19.93
CA VAL A 115 -16.26 -12.59 -19.28
C VAL A 115 -15.86 -11.60 -20.36
N ILE A 116 -16.24 -10.35 -20.17
CA ILE A 116 -15.83 -9.23 -20.99
C ILE A 116 -15.15 -8.20 -20.11
N ALA A 117 -14.01 -7.68 -20.56
CA ALA A 117 -13.29 -6.64 -19.84
C ALA A 117 -12.89 -5.49 -20.75
N TRP A 118 -12.92 -4.25 -20.25
CA TRP A 118 -12.51 -3.05 -20.97
C TRP A 118 -12.08 -1.95 -19.99
N PHE A 119 -11.21 -1.07 -20.47
CA PHE A 119 -10.91 0.19 -19.78
C PHE A 119 -11.99 1.22 -20.12
N GLU A 120 -12.49 1.97 -19.14
CA GLU A 120 -13.57 2.95 -19.35
C GLU A 120 -13.18 4.09 -20.29
N SER A 121 -11.91 4.48 -20.31
CA SER A 121 -11.37 5.42 -21.32
C SER A 121 -11.38 4.87 -22.75
N LYS A 122 -11.49 3.54 -22.93
CA LYS A 122 -11.39 2.86 -24.22
C LYS A 122 -12.40 1.70 -24.36
N PRO A 123 -13.72 1.99 -24.30
CA PRO A 123 -14.77 0.97 -24.16
C PRO A 123 -14.93 0.06 -25.38
N ASN A 124 -14.37 0.44 -26.53
CA ASN A 124 -14.40 -0.36 -27.77
C ASN A 124 -13.24 -1.37 -27.85
N SER A 125 -12.25 -1.30 -26.95
CA SER A 125 -11.12 -2.21 -26.89
C SER A 125 -11.35 -3.22 -25.77
N LYS A 126 -11.97 -4.35 -26.12
CA LYS A 126 -12.42 -5.35 -25.15
C LYS A 126 -11.60 -6.64 -25.22
N SER A 127 -11.39 -7.26 -24.07
CA SER A 127 -11.02 -8.66 -23.96
C SER A 127 -12.27 -9.51 -23.73
N TYR A 128 -12.27 -10.73 -24.28
CA TYR A 128 -13.38 -11.65 -24.23
C TYR A 128 -12.89 -13.07 -23.96
N ILE A 129 -13.50 -13.77 -23.00
CA ILE A 129 -13.26 -15.20 -22.78
C ILE A 129 -14.55 -15.91 -22.33
N PRO A 130 -14.87 -17.11 -22.85
CA PRO A 130 -16.00 -17.89 -22.35
C PRO A 130 -15.83 -18.32 -20.87
N ILE A 131 -16.94 -18.42 -20.15
CA ILE A 131 -17.03 -19.04 -18.82
C ILE A 131 -18.33 -19.85 -18.73
N SER A 132 -18.23 -21.17 -18.85
CA SER A 132 -19.40 -22.04 -18.69
C SER A 132 -19.68 -22.28 -17.21
N MET A 133 -20.85 -21.85 -16.74
CA MET A 133 -21.26 -22.02 -15.35
C MET A 133 -22.32 -23.12 -15.22
N LYS A 134 -22.12 -24.02 -14.26
CA LYS A 134 -23.13 -24.98 -13.83
C LYS A 134 -23.70 -24.55 -12.49
N LYS A 135 -24.97 -24.90 -12.27
CA LYS A 135 -25.68 -24.57 -11.03
C LYS A 135 -24.92 -25.10 -9.81
N ASN A 136 -24.62 -24.21 -8.87
CA ASN A 136 -23.93 -24.48 -7.61
C ASN A 136 -22.52 -25.09 -7.77
N GLU A 137 -21.89 -24.95 -8.93
CA GLU A 137 -20.49 -25.32 -9.14
C GLU A 137 -19.64 -24.07 -9.37
N LEU A 138 -18.45 -24.03 -8.76
CA LEU A 138 -17.47 -22.96 -8.98
C LEU A 138 -16.91 -23.04 -10.40
N ALA A 139 -17.12 -21.99 -11.17
CA ALA A 139 -16.47 -21.76 -12.44
C ALA A 139 -15.31 -20.77 -12.24
N ARG A 140 -14.18 -21.02 -12.91
CA ARG A 140 -13.04 -20.11 -12.99
C ARG A 140 -12.58 -19.97 -14.43
N THR A 141 -12.16 -18.77 -14.81
CA THR A 141 -11.54 -18.49 -16.11
C THR A 141 -10.48 -17.41 -15.96
N GLN A 142 -9.63 -17.27 -16.98
CA GLN A 142 -8.63 -16.23 -17.08
C GLN A 142 -8.76 -15.52 -18.42
N CYS A 143 -8.71 -14.19 -18.40
CA CYS A 143 -8.82 -13.33 -19.57
C CYS A 143 -7.57 -12.44 -19.64
N PRO A 144 -6.91 -12.26 -20.80
CA PRO A 144 -5.85 -11.25 -20.90
C PRO A 144 -6.42 -9.85 -20.69
N LEU A 145 -5.65 -8.94 -20.10
CA LEU A 145 -6.00 -7.52 -20.05
C LEU A 145 -6.21 -6.98 -21.48
N PRO A 146 -7.16 -6.05 -21.67
CA PRO A 146 -7.25 -5.28 -22.91
C PRO A 146 -5.96 -4.52 -23.19
N GLY A 147 -5.72 -4.11 -24.44
CA GLY A 147 -4.56 -3.28 -24.79
C GLY A 147 -4.60 -1.93 -24.09
N ILE A 148 -3.51 -1.56 -23.44
CA ILE A 148 -3.39 -0.35 -22.60
C ILE A 148 -3.06 0.92 -23.41
N GLU A 149 -2.85 0.82 -24.71
CA GLU A 149 -2.43 1.97 -25.52
C GLU A 149 -3.54 3.04 -25.56
N GLY A 150 -3.23 4.25 -25.08
CA GLY A 150 -4.15 5.38 -25.12
C GLY A 150 -5.27 5.33 -24.07
N ILE A 151 -5.13 4.53 -23.01
CA ILE A 151 -5.99 4.65 -21.83
C ILE A 151 -5.53 5.83 -20.95
N SER A 152 -6.41 6.30 -20.08
CA SER A 152 -6.10 7.37 -19.11
C SER A 152 -5.13 6.89 -18.02
N GLU A 153 -4.35 7.81 -17.43
CA GLU A 153 -3.48 7.50 -16.29
C GLU A 153 -4.25 7.09 -15.03
N GLU A 154 -5.40 7.73 -14.81
CA GLU A 154 -6.42 7.30 -13.86
C GLU A 154 -7.60 6.75 -14.66
N ASP A 155 -7.90 5.46 -14.47
CA ASP A 155 -8.96 4.79 -15.23
C ASP A 155 -9.67 3.74 -14.35
N PHE A 156 -10.67 3.09 -14.93
CA PHE A 156 -11.31 1.91 -14.37
C PHE A 156 -11.28 0.77 -15.40
N LEU A 157 -10.83 -0.39 -14.95
CA LEU A 157 -11.02 -1.64 -15.66
C LEU A 157 -12.36 -2.22 -15.23
N THR A 158 -13.32 -2.22 -16.14
CA THR A 158 -14.59 -2.90 -15.94
C THR A 158 -14.46 -4.35 -16.36
N VAL A 159 -14.88 -5.26 -15.48
CA VAL A 159 -15.01 -6.69 -15.73
C VAL A 159 -16.48 -7.08 -15.56
N ALA A 160 -17.09 -7.65 -16.60
CA ALA A 160 -18.49 -8.05 -16.60
C ALA A 160 -18.63 -9.52 -17.01
N ILE A 161 -19.65 -10.19 -16.44
CA ILE A 161 -20.09 -11.51 -16.89
C ILE A 161 -21.39 -11.32 -17.66
N MET A 162 -21.40 -11.69 -18.93
CA MET A 162 -22.57 -11.64 -19.81
C MET A 162 -23.14 -13.05 -19.98
N ASN A 163 -24.46 -13.16 -20.12
CA ASN A 163 -25.09 -14.41 -20.56
C ASN A 163 -24.97 -14.59 -22.09
N GLY A 164 -25.50 -15.70 -22.63
CA GLY A 164 -25.47 -15.98 -24.07
C GLY A 164 -26.43 -15.12 -24.93
N GLU A 165 -27.21 -14.24 -24.29
CA GLU A 165 -28.16 -13.30 -24.89
C GLU A 165 -27.70 -11.84 -24.73
N GLU A 166 -26.43 -11.63 -24.38
CA GLU A 166 -25.82 -10.31 -24.12
C GLU A 166 -26.44 -9.52 -22.95
N GLU A 167 -27.09 -10.20 -22.01
CA GLU A 167 -27.52 -9.62 -20.73
C GLU A 167 -26.35 -9.64 -19.73
N GLU A 168 -26.11 -8.51 -19.06
CA GLU A 168 -25.12 -8.42 -17.98
C GLU A 168 -25.66 -9.10 -16.71
N LEU A 169 -24.93 -10.10 -16.22
CA LEU A 169 -25.27 -10.84 -15.01
C LEU A 169 -24.53 -10.33 -13.77
N TRP A 170 -23.35 -9.76 -13.98
CA TRP A 170 -22.48 -9.25 -12.91
C TRP A 170 -21.44 -8.28 -13.49
N ARG A 171 -20.99 -7.35 -12.66
CA ARG A 171 -19.97 -6.34 -12.97
C ARG A 171 -19.12 -6.04 -11.75
N LYS A 172 -17.83 -5.80 -11.97
CA LYS A 172 -16.90 -5.17 -11.03
C LYS A 172 -16.05 -4.13 -11.75
N GLU A 173 -15.81 -3.03 -11.06
CA GLU A 173 -14.86 -2.00 -11.48
C GLU A 173 -13.60 -2.14 -10.61
N ILE A 174 -12.44 -2.12 -11.26
CA ILE A 174 -11.13 -2.16 -10.63
C ILE A 174 -10.44 -0.84 -10.98
N ARG A 175 -10.06 -0.04 -9.98
CA ARG A 175 -9.36 1.22 -10.24
C ARG A 175 -7.98 0.93 -10.82
N VAL A 176 -7.60 1.71 -11.83
CA VAL A 176 -6.34 1.55 -12.56
C VAL A 176 -5.49 2.78 -12.35
N LEU A 177 -4.23 2.53 -12.04
CA LEU A 177 -3.17 3.53 -12.02
C LEU A 177 -2.16 3.16 -13.11
N LEU A 178 -2.18 3.90 -14.22
CA LEU A 178 -1.21 3.76 -15.30
C LEU A 178 -0.13 4.83 -15.16
N VAL A 179 1.13 4.38 -15.18
CA VAL A 179 2.31 5.22 -15.28
C VAL A 179 2.94 5.04 -16.67
N PRO A 180 2.66 5.92 -17.63
CA PRO A 180 3.17 5.81 -19.00
C PRO A 180 4.65 6.20 -19.12
N ASP A 181 5.12 7.09 -18.23
CA ASP A 181 6.46 7.67 -18.28
C ASP A 181 7.12 7.61 -16.89
N PRO A 182 7.66 6.44 -16.48
CA PRO A 182 8.28 6.28 -15.17
C PRO A 182 9.61 7.05 -15.07
N PRO A 183 10.02 7.47 -13.86
CA PRO A 183 11.31 8.11 -13.65
C PRO A 183 12.46 7.14 -13.94
N THR A 184 13.61 7.67 -14.33
CA THR A 184 14.84 6.87 -14.44
C THR A 184 15.57 6.88 -13.10
N LEU A 185 15.50 5.78 -12.37
CA LEU A 185 16.26 5.58 -11.14
C LEU A 185 17.63 4.92 -11.43
N PRO A 186 18.69 5.27 -10.68
CA PRO A 186 19.98 4.63 -10.84
C PRO A 186 19.96 3.19 -10.32
N VAL A 187 20.86 2.34 -10.81
CA VAL A 187 21.04 0.98 -10.26
C VAL A 187 21.48 1.04 -8.79
N PHE A 188 22.35 1.99 -8.46
CA PHE A 188 22.73 2.36 -7.10
C PHE A 188 22.84 3.88 -6.98
N GLY A 189 22.21 4.45 -5.97
CA GLY A 189 22.25 5.90 -5.72
C GLY A 189 21.00 6.43 -5.02
N ALA A 190 21.09 7.63 -4.47
CA ALA A 190 19.94 8.40 -4.00
C ALA A 190 19.38 9.30 -5.11
N THR A 191 18.06 9.44 -5.17
CA THR A 191 17.35 10.33 -6.09
C THR A 191 16.33 11.14 -5.33
N GLU A 192 16.32 12.45 -5.54
CA GLU A 192 15.20 13.31 -5.14
C GLU A 192 14.14 13.30 -6.23
N LEU A 193 12.89 13.03 -5.86
CA LEU A 193 11.76 13.02 -6.78
C LEU A 193 10.46 13.31 -6.05
N LYS A 194 9.36 13.36 -6.80
CA LYS A 194 8.00 13.44 -6.26
C LYS A 194 7.32 12.13 -6.58
N LEU A 195 7.14 11.28 -5.57
CA LEU A 195 6.40 10.03 -5.72
C LEU A 195 4.92 10.36 -5.85
N ARG A 196 4.24 9.75 -6.82
CA ARG A 196 2.80 9.83 -7.01
C ARG A 196 2.07 8.95 -6.00
N TYR A 197 1.01 9.48 -5.40
CA TYR A 197 0.13 8.77 -4.49
C TYR A 197 -1.29 9.32 -4.66
N ASP A 198 -2.23 8.44 -5.04
CA ASP A 198 -3.58 8.85 -5.46
C ASP A 198 -4.67 8.44 -4.45
N ALA A 199 -4.25 7.83 -3.34
CA ALA A 199 -5.13 7.57 -2.20
C ALA A 199 -5.12 8.77 -1.25
N PRO A 200 -6.18 8.99 -0.46
CA PRO A 200 -6.22 10.10 0.46
C PRO A 200 -5.20 9.94 1.59
N ILE A 201 -4.66 11.06 2.08
CA ILE A 201 -3.91 11.10 3.34
C ILE A 201 -4.84 11.55 4.44
N SER A 202 -5.10 10.67 5.40
CA SER A 202 -5.96 10.99 6.53
C SER A 202 -5.33 12.04 7.46
N LEU A 203 -6.13 13.03 7.81
CA LEU A 203 -5.89 14.01 8.85
C LEU A 203 -6.91 13.81 9.98
N LEU A 204 -6.51 14.09 11.22
CA LEU A 204 -7.43 14.14 12.36
C LEU A 204 -7.58 15.60 12.79
N ASN A 205 -8.78 16.13 12.72
CA ASN A 205 -9.06 17.47 13.18
C ASN A 205 -9.01 17.56 14.71
N ARG A 206 -8.89 18.78 15.25
CA ARG A 206 -8.88 19.02 16.70
C ARG A 206 -10.13 18.53 17.41
N ASP A 207 -11.26 18.46 16.70
CA ASP A 207 -12.53 17.94 17.20
C ASP A 207 -12.64 16.40 17.05
N ARG A 208 -11.56 15.74 16.62
CA ARG A 208 -11.45 14.30 16.31
C ARG A 208 -12.24 13.83 15.08
N SER A 209 -12.76 14.75 14.27
CA SER A 209 -13.25 14.36 12.93
C SER A 209 -12.09 13.99 12.02
N LEU A 210 -12.32 13.04 11.11
CA LEU A 210 -11.35 12.68 10.08
C LEU A 210 -11.55 13.59 8.86
N ASP A 211 -10.44 14.02 8.28
CA ASP A 211 -10.38 14.80 7.05
C ASP A 211 -9.30 14.22 6.14
N GLU A 212 -9.16 14.77 4.93
CA GLU A 212 -8.17 14.31 3.96
C GLU A 212 -7.34 15.48 3.43
N MET A 213 -6.04 15.25 3.29
CA MET A 213 -5.14 16.20 2.66
C MET A 213 -5.03 15.91 1.16
N ASP A 214 -5.20 16.94 0.33
CA ASP A 214 -4.82 16.88 -1.08
C ASP A 214 -3.30 16.64 -1.17
N TYR A 215 -2.92 15.49 -1.69
CA TYR A 215 -1.53 15.03 -1.73
C TYR A 215 -0.61 16.02 -2.43
N ASP A 216 -1.05 16.61 -3.56
CA ASP A 216 -0.23 17.53 -4.35
C ASP A 216 -0.06 18.89 -3.70
N LYS A 217 -0.92 19.23 -2.73
CA LYS A 217 -0.94 20.52 -2.02
C LYS A 217 -0.57 20.42 -0.55
N GLY A 218 -0.31 19.20 -0.05
CA GLY A 218 -0.14 18.95 1.37
C GLY A 218 1.13 19.53 1.99
N TRP A 219 2.13 19.84 1.17
CA TRP A 219 3.45 20.26 1.64
C TRP A 219 4.03 21.40 0.81
N ASP A 220 5.05 22.05 1.38
CA ASP A 220 5.87 23.00 0.65
C ASP A 220 6.40 22.36 -0.66
N PRO A 221 6.18 22.98 -1.84
CA PRO A 221 6.62 22.43 -3.12
C PRO A 221 8.12 22.15 -3.22
N SER A 222 8.95 22.82 -2.40
CA SER A 222 10.40 22.60 -2.35
C SER A 222 10.82 21.28 -1.69
N LEU A 223 9.94 20.66 -0.88
CA LEU A 223 10.22 19.40 -0.21
C LEU A 223 10.11 18.23 -1.19
N SER A 224 11.13 17.40 -1.33
CA SER A 224 11.12 16.22 -2.21
C SER A 224 11.07 14.92 -1.43
N ASP A 225 10.64 13.84 -2.07
CA ASP A 225 10.86 12.48 -1.57
C ASP A 225 12.29 12.04 -1.93
N VAL A 226 12.87 11.17 -1.11
CA VAL A 226 14.20 10.60 -1.37
C VAL A 226 14.08 9.09 -1.51
N VAL A 227 14.58 8.56 -2.62
CA VAL A 227 14.67 7.11 -2.86
C VAL A 227 16.12 6.73 -3.01
N VAL A 228 16.58 5.81 -2.16
CA VAL A 228 17.84 5.10 -2.35
C VAL A 228 17.57 3.81 -3.11
N SER A 229 18.12 3.74 -4.32
CA SER A 229 18.07 2.56 -5.18
C SER A 229 19.25 1.66 -4.90
N LEU A 230 19.00 0.35 -4.79
CA LEU A 230 20.03 -0.67 -4.58
C LEU A 230 20.00 -1.69 -5.73
N PRO A 231 21.16 -2.28 -6.10
CA PRO A 231 21.26 -3.18 -7.24
C PRO A 231 20.42 -4.46 -7.12
N ASN A 232 20.02 -4.85 -5.91
CA ASN A 232 19.18 -6.02 -5.65
C ASN A 232 17.68 -5.77 -5.87
N GLY A 233 17.27 -4.58 -6.33
CA GLY A 233 15.88 -4.20 -6.55
C GLY A 233 15.16 -3.63 -5.32
N SER A 234 15.82 -3.59 -4.15
CA SER A 234 15.28 -2.93 -2.97
C SER A 234 15.32 -1.41 -3.13
N ARG A 235 14.34 -0.74 -2.51
CA ARG A 235 14.27 0.72 -2.42
C ARG A 235 14.16 1.11 -0.95
N PHE A 236 14.97 2.06 -0.52
CA PHE A 236 14.81 2.68 0.79
C PHE A 236 14.27 4.08 0.60
N VAL A 237 13.10 4.36 1.17
CA VAL A 237 12.30 5.52 0.79
C VAL A 237 12.06 6.42 1.98
N PHE A 238 12.28 7.71 1.79
CA PHE A 238 11.80 8.78 2.65
C PHE A 238 10.71 9.53 1.90
N TRP A 239 9.46 9.28 2.28
CA TRP A 239 8.28 9.80 1.60
C TRP A 239 7.57 10.85 2.44
N ARG A 240 7.18 11.96 1.81
CA ARG A 240 6.45 13.05 2.47
C ARG A 240 5.14 12.58 3.12
N GLY A 241 4.41 11.67 2.47
CA GLY A 241 3.17 11.11 3.04
C GLY A 241 3.36 10.24 4.28
N ALA A 242 4.59 9.78 4.54
CA ALA A 242 4.96 9.08 5.77
C ALA A 242 5.69 10.00 6.77
N SER A 243 5.59 11.32 6.64
CA SER A 243 6.34 12.29 7.47
C SER A 243 7.87 12.10 7.40
N TYR A 244 8.35 11.57 6.26
CA TYR A 244 9.73 11.09 6.03
C TYR A 244 10.20 9.93 6.89
N ILE A 245 9.31 9.27 7.63
CA ILE A 245 9.65 8.00 8.28
C ILE A 245 10.15 7.04 7.20
N PRO A 246 11.38 6.54 7.32
CA PRO A 246 11.96 5.74 6.27
C PRO A 246 11.49 4.30 6.32
N PHE A 247 11.34 3.71 5.14
CA PHE A 247 10.98 2.30 5.01
C PHE A 247 11.61 1.65 3.78
N TRP A 248 11.76 0.33 3.86
CA TRP A 248 12.06 -0.52 2.72
C TRP A 248 10.79 -0.71 1.89
N ALA A 249 10.80 -0.25 0.64
CA ALA A 249 9.76 -0.52 -0.33
C ALA A 249 10.14 -1.74 -1.18
N GLY A 250 9.34 -2.80 -1.06
CA GLY A 250 9.52 -4.06 -1.77
C GLY A 250 8.81 -4.09 -3.12
N GLN A 251 9.27 -4.97 -4.00
CA GLN A 251 8.71 -5.15 -5.35
C GLN A 251 7.24 -5.56 -5.39
N TYR A 252 6.71 -6.12 -4.29
CA TYR A 252 5.32 -6.55 -4.15
C TYR A 252 4.42 -5.48 -3.54
N ASN A 253 4.78 -4.20 -3.69
CA ASN A 253 4.02 -3.08 -3.14
C ASN A 253 3.84 -3.21 -1.61
N THR A 254 4.92 -3.54 -0.92
CA THR A 254 4.97 -3.67 0.54
C THR A 254 5.97 -2.68 1.13
N GLY A 255 5.69 -2.21 2.35
CA GLY A 255 6.58 -1.34 3.13
C GLY A 255 7.00 -2.01 4.44
N LEU A 256 8.28 -1.92 4.78
CA LEU A 256 8.80 -2.31 6.10
C LEU A 256 9.60 -1.15 6.69
N CYS A 257 9.11 -0.56 7.78
CA CYS A 257 9.85 0.44 8.56
C CYS A 257 10.50 -0.19 9.78
N TYR A 258 11.53 0.47 10.29
CA TYR A 258 12.05 0.21 11.64
C TYR A 258 11.51 1.28 12.59
N GLU A 259 11.51 0.98 13.88
CA GLU A 259 11.19 1.97 14.89
C GLU A 259 12.15 3.17 14.82
N TRP A 260 11.62 4.38 14.98
CA TRP A 260 12.35 5.64 15.14
C TRP A 260 12.59 5.96 16.62
N ALA A 261 13.38 7.00 16.94
CA ALA A 261 13.39 7.52 18.31
C ALA A 261 12.04 8.16 18.66
N GLU A 262 11.37 7.56 19.62
CA GLU A 262 10.15 8.05 20.26
C GLU A 262 10.43 8.51 21.69
N THR A 263 9.56 9.37 22.21
CA THR A 263 9.60 9.77 23.61
C THR A 263 8.41 9.19 24.34
N THR A 264 8.60 8.83 25.61
CA THR A 264 7.46 8.52 26.48
C THR A 264 6.63 9.79 26.69
N PRO A 265 5.30 9.69 26.67
CA PRO A 265 4.48 10.85 26.88
C PRO A 265 4.67 11.48 28.26
N PRO A 266 4.86 12.81 28.34
CA PRO A 266 5.17 13.45 29.60
C PRO A 266 3.92 13.67 30.47
N PRO A 267 4.09 13.83 31.79
CA PRO A 267 2.96 13.85 32.74
C PRO A 267 2.04 15.06 32.60
N ASP A 268 2.50 16.14 31.96
CA ASP A 268 1.77 17.39 31.73
C ASP A 268 0.73 17.30 30.59
N GLY A 269 0.57 16.11 30.02
CA GLY A 269 -0.47 15.78 29.05
C GLY A 269 -0.05 16.07 27.62
N PHE A 270 -0.48 15.20 26.72
CA PHE A 270 -0.20 15.19 25.29
C PHE A 270 -1.49 14.82 24.55
N VAL A 271 -1.55 15.13 23.26
CA VAL A 271 -2.72 14.76 22.44
C VAL A 271 -2.34 13.64 21.50
N ASP A 272 -3.00 12.49 21.70
CA ASP A 272 -2.80 11.25 20.95
C ASP A 272 -1.44 10.61 21.24
N SER A 273 -0.45 10.77 20.36
CA SER A 273 0.85 10.10 20.40
C SER A 273 1.98 11.13 20.20
N ILE A 274 3.23 10.79 20.56
CA ILE A 274 4.37 11.72 20.49
C ILE A 274 5.53 11.12 19.70
N GLU A 275 5.50 11.39 18.40
CA GLU A 275 6.35 10.68 17.44
C GLU A 275 6.43 11.47 16.12
N PRO A 276 7.48 11.26 15.29
CA PRO A 276 7.61 11.91 13.99
C PRO A 276 6.43 11.67 13.04
N LEU A 277 5.67 10.58 13.20
CA LEU A 277 4.49 10.30 12.35
C LEU A 277 3.41 11.37 12.49
N MET A 278 3.36 12.07 13.62
CA MET A 278 2.40 13.15 13.88
C MET A 278 2.74 14.42 13.09
N ASP A 279 3.95 14.55 12.54
CA ASP A 279 4.38 15.71 11.74
C ASP A 279 3.84 15.63 10.29
N LYS A 280 2.53 15.51 10.13
CA LYS A 280 1.87 15.29 8.82
C LYS A 280 2.16 16.39 7.81
N GLU A 281 2.33 17.63 8.27
CA GLU A 281 2.67 18.80 7.45
C GLU A 281 4.19 18.98 7.24
N LEU A 282 5.05 18.09 7.76
CA LEU A 282 6.50 18.20 7.67
C LEU A 282 7.05 19.54 8.22
N ARG A 283 6.59 19.96 9.39
CA ARG A 283 7.06 21.18 10.06
C ARG A 283 8.45 21.00 10.67
N TYR A 284 8.80 19.78 11.07
CA TYR A 284 10.00 19.48 11.85
C TYR A 284 10.89 18.39 11.23
N SER A 285 10.36 17.56 10.34
CA SER A 285 11.06 16.45 9.68
C SER A 285 11.75 16.89 8.38
N ARG A 286 13.05 16.58 8.20
CA ARG A 286 13.87 16.92 7.01
C ARG A 286 14.75 15.77 6.59
N VAL A 287 14.96 15.62 5.29
CA VAL A 287 15.82 14.59 4.69
C VAL A 287 16.84 15.27 3.79
N GLU A 288 18.11 14.88 3.91
CA GLU A 288 19.23 15.45 3.17
C GLU A 288 20.11 14.33 2.61
N ILE A 289 20.44 14.40 1.32
CA ILE A 289 21.45 13.53 0.72
C ILE A 289 22.82 14.17 0.97
N LEU A 290 23.59 13.60 1.89
CA LEU A 290 24.93 14.08 2.25
C LEU A 290 26.02 13.54 1.33
N GLU A 291 25.81 12.34 0.77
CA GLU A 291 26.70 11.72 -0.21
C GLU A 291 25.93 10.84 -1.18
N ASN A 292 26.29 10.91 -2.45
CA ASN A 292 25.70 10.11 -3.52
C ASN A 292 26.77 9.71 -4.54
N GLY A 293 27.53 8.67 -4.22
CA GLY A 293 28.63 8.17 -5.03
C GLY A 293 28.43 6.71 -5.45
N PRO A 294 29.27 6.19 -6.36
CA PRO A 294 29.19 4.81 -6.82
C PRO A 294 29.49 3.77 -5.73
N ASP A 295 30.23 4.16 -4.70
CA ASP A 295 30.66 3.26 -3.62
C ASP A 295 29.81 3.39 -2.35
N ARG A 296 29.11 4.53 -2.19
CA ARG A 296 28.38 4.86 -0.97
C ARG A 296 27.31 5.91 -1.22
N VAL A 297 26.17 5.74 -0.56
CA VAL A 297 25.12 6.74 -0.40
C VAL A 297 24.98 7.06 1.08
N HIS A 298 24.90 8.33 1.44
CA HIS A 298 24.65 8.79 2.81
C HIS A 298 23.46 9.73 2.80
N VAL A 299 22.38 9.32 3.45
CA VAL A 299 21.17 10.13 3.65
C VAL A 299 20.99 10.40 5.14
N ARG A 300 20.74 11.65 5.49
CA ARG A 300 20.41 12.08 6.84
C ARG A 300 18.92 12.37 6.94
N TRP A 301 18.29 11.88 7.99
CA TRP A 301 16.94 12.24 8.38
C TRP A 301 16.99 12.91 9.75
N SER A 302 16.46 14.13 9.86
CA SER A 302 16.40 14.85 11.13
C SER A 302 14.96 15.24 11.45
N TYR A 303 14.55 15.10 12.70
CA TYR A 303 13.17 15.36 13.11
C TYR A 303 13.05 15.72 14.59
N GLN A 304 11.88 16.23 14.96
CA GLN A 304 11.45 16.36 16.36
C GLN A 304 10.13 15.61 16.52
N SER A 305 9.98 14.88 17.61
CA SER A 305 8.70 14.26 17.94
C SER A 305 7.70 15.33 18.35
N CYS A 306 6.51 15.30 17.75
CA CYS A 306 5.42 16.20 18.10
C CYS A 306 4.16 15.42 18.39
N ASP A 307 3.20 16.06 19.06
CA ASP A 307 1.85 15.53 19.20
C ASP A 307 0.95 15.94 18.03
N PHE A 308 -0.31 15.51 18.04
CA PHE A 308 -1.27 15.83 16.97
C PHE A 308 -1.52 17.35 16.79
N ASN A 309 -1.23 18.16 17.82
CA ASN A 309 -1.33 19.61 17.75
C ASN A 309 -0.03 20.28 17.29
N TYR A 310 0.96 19.49 16.82
CA TYR A 310 2.30 19.93 16.46
C TYR A 310 3.07 20.56 17.63
N LYS A 311 2.71 20.28 18.89
CA LYS A 311 3.57 20.65 20.01
C LYS A 311 4.75 19.70 20.01
N VAL A 312 5.96 20.26 19.98
CA VAL A 312 7.20 19.49 20.04
C VAL A 312 7.48 19.01 21.46
N TRP A 313 8.02 17.81 21.57
CA TRP A 313 8.34 17.14 22.82
C TRP A 313 9.67 16.38 22.70
N GLY A 314 10.49 16.47 23.74
CA GLY A 314 11.75 15.71 23.82
C GLY A 314 12.89 16.29 23.00
N ASP A 315 13.83 15.42 22.65
CA ASP A 315 15.09 15.77 21.99
C ASP A 315 14.93 15.96 20.48
N PHE A 316 15.90 16.63 19.87
CA PHE A 316 16.04 16.65 18.41
C PHE A 316 16.79 15.39 17.96
N ALA A 317 16.18 14.62 17.05
CA ALA A 317 16.75 13.37 16.55
C ALA A 317 17.41 13.57 15.19
N VAL A 318 18.58 12.94 15.02
CA VAL A 318 19.27 12.83 13.73
C VAL A 318 19.62 11.37 13.49
N GLU A 319 19.18 10.87 12.35
CA GLU A 319 19.44 9.52 11.89
C GLU A 319 20.21 9.55 10.57
N ASP A 320 21.43 9.02 10.59
CA ASP A 320 22.30 8.88 9.44
C ASP A 320 22.21 7.46 8.88
N TYR A 321 21.73 7.35 7.65
CA TYR A 321 21.65 6.12 6.88
C TYR A 321 22.74 6.09 5.81
N VAL A 322 23.62 5.10 5.89
CA VAL A 322 24.70 4.90 4.92
C VAL A 322 24.50 3.58 4.22
N PHE A 323 24.43 3.58 2.90
CA PHE A 323 24.20 2.40 2.06
C PHE A 323 25.40 2.14 1.14
N TYR A 324 25.59 0.87 0.80
CA TYR A 324 26.63 0.39 -0.10
C TYR A 324 26.02 -0.44 -1.26
N PRO A 325 26.70 -0.55 -2.41
CA PRO A 325 26.17 -1.25 -3.58
C PRO A 325 25.86 -2.74 -3.37
N ASP A 326 26.47 -3.37 -2.38
CA ASP A 326 26.26 -4.79 -2.04
C ASP A 326 24.95 -5.04 -1.26
N GLY A 327 24.16 -4.00 -1.00
CA GLY A 327 22.90 -4.10 -0.26
C GLY A 327 23.06 -3.91 1.25
N PHE A 328 24.28 -3.69 1.75
CA PHE A 328 24.51 -3.39 3.16
C PHE A 328 24.23 -1.91 3.47
N GLY A 329 23.82 -1.66 4.72
CA GLY A 329 23.74 -0.30 5.22
C GLY A 329 23.87 -0.20 6.74
N THR A 330 24.23 0.98 7.21
CA THR A 330 24.31 1.31 8.63
C THR A 330 23.35 2.43 8.96
N ARG A 331 22.75 2.37 10.15
CA ARG A 331 21.91 3.40 10.75
C ARG A 331 22.59 3.89 12.03
N THR A 332 22.81 5.19 12.15
CA THR A 332 23.32 5.83 13.37
C THR A 332 22.33 6.86 13.86
N LEU A 333 21.93 6.77 15.13
CA LEU A 333 20.97 7.68 15.76
C LEU A 333 21.68 8.56 16.78
N THR A 334 21.46 9.87 16.70
CA THR A 334 21.93 10.87 17.67
C THR A 334 20.74 11.67 18.20
N LEU A 335 20.70 11.90 19.52
CA LEU A 335 19.73 12.76 20.19
C LEU A 335 20.47 13.98 20.76
N THR A 336 19.90 15.18 20.60
CA THR A 336 20.49 16.44 21.09
C THR A 336 19.51 17.36 21.77
#